data_AF-A0A9D1P0L7-F1
#
_entry.id   AF-A0A9D1P0L7-F1
#
_cell.length_a   1.000
_cell.length_b   1.000
_cell.length_c   1.000
_cell.angle_alpha   90.00
_cell.angle_beta   90.00
_cell.angle_gamma   90.00
#
_symmetry.space_group_name_H-M   'P 1'
#
loop_
_entity.id
_entity.type
_entity.pdbx_description
1 polymer ?
#
loop_
_entity_poly.entity_id
_entity_poly.type
_entity_poly.pdbx_seq_one_letter_code
_entity_poly.pdbx_strand_id
1 'polypeptide(L)'
;MAENDEYYGSERARAAYDGLRAAYQNAGWSEEEIEGVLQVEIPDNDYFSQRGITGNYHGGANILFEDDSILQWILSHRKAPAS
;
A
#
# COMPACT_ATOMS: atom_id res chain seq x y z
N MET A 1 1.31 -2.06 3.50
CA MET A 1 2.04 -1.94 4.78
C MET A 1 1.61 -3.10 5.65
N ALA A 2 2.51 -3.80 6.35
CA ALA A 2 2.09 -4.89 7.22
C ALA A 2 1.31 -4.34 8.43
N GLU A 3 0.28 -5.07 8.88
CA GLU A 3 -0.48 -4.70 10.08
C GLU A 3 0.42 -4.46 11.29
N ASN A 4 1.40 -5.33 11.46
CA ASN A 4 2.41 -5.26 12.52
C ASN A 4 3.76 -4.81 11.98
N ASP A 5 3.78 -3.81 11.09
CA ASP A 5 5.03 -3.15 10.68
C ASP A 5 5.84 -2.80 11.94
N GLU A 6 7.02 -3.39 12.03
CA GLU A 6 7.83 -3.42 13.25
C GLU A 6 8.43 -2.06 13.64
N TYR A 7 8.39 -1.09 12.73
CA TYR A 7 9.00 0.22 12.93
C TYR A 7 7.97 1.30 13.25
N TYR A 8 6.81 1.31 12.57
CA TYR A 8 5.77 2.33 12.78
C TYR A 8 4.39 1.78 13.15
N GLY A 9 4.15 0.47 12.96
CA GLY A 9 2.81 -0.12 13.02
C GLY A 9 1.87 0.45 11.95
N SER A 10 0.64 -0.07 11.90
CA SER A 10 -0.36 0.33 10.92
C SER A 10 -1.32 1.43 11.40
N GLU A 11 -1.34 1.74 12.70
CA GLU A 11 -2.31 2.66 13.29
C GLU A 11 -2.28 4.06 12.66
N ARG A 12 -1.10 4.59 12.39
CA ARG A 12 -0.96 5.91 11.76
C ARG A 12 -1.50 5.96 10.34
N ALA A 13 -1.34 4.86 9.58
CA ALA A 13 -1.89 4.75 8.23
C ALA A 13 -3.43 4.67 8.26
N ARG A 14 -3.99 3.90 9.19
CA ARG A 14 -5.44 3.82 9.43
C ARG A 14 -6.02 5.18 9.79
N ALA A 15 -5.42 5.87 10.76
CA ALA A 15 -5.86 7.20 11.18
C ALA A 15 -5.81 8.24 10.05
N ALA A 16 -4.78 8.17 9.19
CA ALA A 16 -4.67 9.05 8.03
C ALA A 16 -5.76 8.76 6.99
N TYR A 17 -6.03 7.49 6.69
CA TYR A 17 -7.10 7.08 5.80
C TYR A 17 -8.46 7.57 6.31
N ASP A 18 -8.78 7.31 7.57
CA ASP A 18 -10.05 7.72 8.18
C ASP A 18 -10.23 9.24 8.15
N GLY A 19 -9.17 9.99 8.45
CA GLY A 19 -9.18 11.46 8.38
C GLY A 19 -9.42 11.99 6.98
N LEU A 20 -8.78 11.42 5.96
CA LEU A 20 -8.97 11.81 4.56
C LEU A 20 -10.37 11.44 4.05
N ARG A 21 -10.85 10.23 4.36
CA ARG A 21 -12.21 9.79 4.01
C ARG A 21 -13.26 10.72 4.61
N ALA A 22 -13.13 11.07 5.89
CA ALA A 22 -14.02 12.03 6.54
C ALA A 22 -13.96 13.42 5.88
N ALA A 23 -12.78 13.88 5.47
CA ALA A 23 -12.63 15.15 4.77
C ALA A 23 -13.34 15.17 3.41
N TYR A 24 -13.24 14.08 2.63
CA TYR A 24 -13.95 13.96 1.35
C TYR A 24 -15.48 13.89 1.53
N GLN A 25 -15.95 13.12 2.51
CA GLN A 25 -17.38 13.06 2.85
C GLN A 25 -17.92 14.43 3.26
N ASN A 26 -17.18 15.19 4.09
CA ASN A 26 -17.53 16.56 4.47
C ASN A 26 -17.50 17.54 3.29
N ALA A 27 -16.72 17.25 2.25
CA ALA A 27 -16.70 18.00 0.99
C ALA A 27 -17.83 17.58 0.02
N GLY A 28 -18.66 16.60 0.38
CA GLY A 28 -19.83 16.17 -0.39
C GLY A 28 -19.55 15.11 -1.46
N TRP A 29 -18.39 14.44 -1.41
CA TRP A 29 -18.04 13.38 -2.36
C TRP A 29 -18.83 12.10 -2.06
N SER A 30 -19.18 11.35 -3.12
CA SER A 30 -19.78 10.03 -2.98
C SER A 30 -18.77 8.98 -2.53
N GLU A 31 -19.24 7.85 -2.01
CA GLU A 31 -18.35 6.75 -1.64
C GLU A 31 -17.60 6.22 -2.86
N GLU A 32 -18.24 6.12 -4.03
CA GLU A 32 -17.62 5.67 -5.27
C GLU A 32 -16.50 6.60 -5.75
N GLU A 33 -16.67 7.92 -5.59
CA GLU A 33 -15.63 8.90 -5.91
C GLU A 33 -14.43 8.78 -4.98
N ILE A 34 -14.69 8.50 -3.69
CA ILE A 34 -13.65 8.31 -2.67
C ILE A 34 -12.88 7.02 -2.93
N GLU A 35 -13.55 5.90 -3.19
CA GLU A 35 -12.94 4.60 -3.51
C GLU A 35 -12.02 4.68 -4.75
N GLY A 36 -12.32 5.58 -5.69
CA GLY A 36 -11.51 5.82 -6.88
C GLY A 36 -10.19 6.55 -6.62
N VAL A 37 -10.05 7.26 -5.49
CA VAL A 37 -8.86 8.11 -5.21
C VAL A 37 -8.16 7.78 -3.89
N LEU A 38 -8.85 7.12 -2.96
CA LEU A 38 -8.34 6.82 -1.63
C LEU A 38 -8.37 5.31 -1.40
N GLN A 39 -7.18 4.71 -1.29
CA GLN A 39 -7.02 3.28 -1.03
C GLN A 39 -5.99 3.05 0.07
N VAL A 40 -6.26 2.06 0.92
CA VAL A 40 -5.31 1.59 1.93
C VAL A 40 -5.40 0.07 2.02
N GLU A 41 -4.26 -0.59 1.84
CA GLU A 41 -4.14 -2.04 2.05
C GLU A 41 -3.17 -2.31 3.20
N ILE A 42 -3.69 -2.99 4.21
CA ILE A 42 -2.96 -3.37 5.43
C ILE A 42 -3.13 -4.87 5.64
N PRO A 43 -2.40 -5.72 4.88
CA PRO A 43 -2.48 -7.16 5.05
C PRO A 43 -1.97 -7.58 6.43
N ASP A 44 -2.56 -8.66 6.95
CA ASP A 44 -2.15 -9.27 8.21
C ASP A 44 -0.83 -10.05 8.06
N ASN A 45 -0.31 -10.55 9.17
CA ASN A 45 0.91 -11.34 9.17
C ASN A 45 0.77 -12.65 8.37
N ASP A 46 -0.44 -13.21 8.27
CA ASP A 46 -0.69 -14.47 7.55
C ASP A 46 -0.52 -14.30 6.04
N TYR A 47 -0.91 -13.15 5.49
CA TYR A 47 -0.65 -12.79 4.10
C TYR A 47 0.86 -12.82 3.76
N PHE A 48 1.69 -12.33 4.69
CA PHE A 48 3.15 -12.29 4.54
C PHE A 48 3.81 -13.64 4.83
N SER A 49 3.34 -14.37 5.85
CA SER A 49 3.92 -15.66 6.24
C SER A 49 3.76 -16.72 5.14
N GLN A 50 2.61 -16.73 4.45
CA GLN A 50 2.38 -17.57 3.27
C GLN A 50 3.36 -17.29 2.12
N ARG A 51 3.99 -16.12 2.11
CA ARG A 51 4.98 -15.67 1.11
C ARG A 51 6.41 -15.75 1.65
N GLY A 52 6.62 -16.44 2.77
CA GLY A 52 7.95 -16.63 3.37
C GLY A 52 8.50 -15.40 4.11
N ILE A 53 7.71 -14.32 4.25
CA ILE A 53 8.11 -13.10 4.94
C ILE A 53 7.74 -13.23 6.42
N THR A 54 8.73 -13.39 7.29
CA THR A 54 8.54 -13.43 8.74
C THR A 54 9.58 -12.56 9.45
N GLY A 55 9.13 -11.68 10.36
CA GLY A 55 10.00 -10.94 11.27
C GLY A 55 10.84 -9.79 10.68
N ASN A 56 10.71 -9.49 9.38
CA ASN A 56 11.24 -8.28 8.75
C ASN A 56 10.25 -7.78 7.68
N TYR A 57 9.16 -7.13 8.11
CA TYR A 57 8.12 -6.65 7.20
C TYR A 57 8.59 -5.43 6.40
N HIS A 58 9.52 -4.66 6.96
CA HIS A 58 10.09 -3.48 6.32
C HIS A 58 11.07 -3.86 5.19
N GLY A 59 11.81 -4.96 5.35
CA GLY A 59 12.66 -5.57 4.33
C GLY A 59 11.96 -6.60 3.43
N GLY A 60 10.77 -7.08 3.81
CA GLY A 60 9.95 -8.02 3.05
C GLY A 60 9.42 -7.46 1.73
N ALA A 61 9.45 -6.14 1.54
CA ALA A 61 9.21 -5.51 0.24
C ALA A 61 10.18 -6.01 -0.85
N ASN A 62 11.37 -6.53 -0.48
CA ASN A 62 12.32 -7.06 -1.45
C ASN A 62 11.82 -8.32 -2.17
N ILE A 63 10.92 -9.11 -1.58
CA ILE A 63 10.32 -10.29 -2.24
C ILE A 63 9.42 -9.89 -3.42
N LEU A 64 8.88 -8.66 -3.45
CA LEU A 64 8.18 -8.16 -4.63
C LEU A 64 9.12 -8.00 -5.84
N PHE A 65 10.44 -7.88 -5.62
CA PHE A 65 11.45 -7.93 -6.68
C PHE A 65 11.85 -9.37 -7.05
N GLU A 66 11.34 -10.39 -6.38
CA GLU A 66 11.48 -11.80 -6.80
C GLU A 66 10.30 -12.24 -7.68
N ASP A 67 9.24 -11.43 -7.78
CA ASP A 67 8.12 -11.65 -8.69
C ASP A 67 8.41 -11.04 -10.07
N ASP A 68 8.67 -11.91 -11.04
CA ASP A 68 8.97 -11.53 -12.43
C ASP A 68 7.87 -10.65 -13.04
N SER A 69 6.60 -10.83 -12.68
CA SER A 69 5.50 -10.03 -13.24
C SER A 69 5.55 -8.58 -12.76
N ILE A 70 5.91 -8.36 -11.49
CA ILE A 70 6.08 -7.04 -10.90
C ILE A 70 7.32 -6.36 -11.49
N LEU A 71 8.43 -7.09 -11.61
CA LEU A 71 9.65 -6.58 -12.25
C LEU A 71 9.40 -6.16 -13.70
N GLN A 72 8.73 -6.99 -14.49
CA GLN A 72 8.38 -6.67 -15.88
C GLN A 72 7.47 -5.45 -15.97
N TRP A 73 6.51 -5.31 -15.06
CA TRP A 73 5.66 -4.13 -15.00
C TRP A 73 6.49 -2.86 -14.72
N ILE A 74 7.39 -2.88 -13.74
CA ILE A 74 8.26 -1.73 -13.42
C ILE A 74 9.13 -1.35 -14.63
N LEU A 75 9.79 -2.33 -15.25
CA LEU A 75 10.68 -2.10 -16.40
C LEU A 75 9.95 -1.63 -17.67
N SER A 76 8.64 -1.91 -17.77
CA SER A 76 7.82 -1.43 -18.89
C SER A 76 7.56 0.09 -18.82
N HIS A 77 7.68 0.70 -17.65
CA HIS A 77 7.48 2.14 -17.46
C HIS A 77 8.79 2.91 -17.64
N ARG A 78 8.82 3.79 -18.63
CA ARG A 78 9.94 4.71 -18.86
C ARG A 78 9.48 6.12 -18.57
N LYS A 79 10.30 6.89 -17.85
CA LYS A 79 10.08 8.33 -17.73
C LYS A 79 10.19 8.92 -19.14
N ALA A 80 9.13 9.56 -19.62
CA ALA A 80 9.19 10.29 -20.88
C ALA A 80 10.31 11.34 -20.78
N PRO A 81 11.11 11.54 -21.84
CA PRO A 81 12.10 12.60 -21.85
C PRO A 81 11.38 13.93 -21.58
N ALA A 82 11.94 14.72 -20.65
CA ALA A 82 11.42 16.06 -20.40
C ALA A 82 11.58 16.89 -21.68
N SER A 83 10.46 17.42 -22.18
CA SER A 83 10.37 18.37 -23.29
C SER A 83 10.85 19.76 -22.89
#